data_AF-A0AAD8EP52-F1
#
_entry.id   AF-A0AAD8EP52-F1
#
_cell.length_a   1.000
_cell.length_b   1.000
_cell.length_c   1.000
_cell.angle_alpha   90.00
_cell.angle_beta   90.00
_cell.angle_gamma   90.00
#
_symmetry.space_group_name_H-M   'P 1'
#
loop_
_entity.id
_entity.type
_entity.pdbx_description
1 polymer ?
#
loop_
_entity_poly.entity_id
_entity_poly.type
_entity_poly.pdbx_seq_one_letter_code
_entity_poly.pdbx_strand_id
1 'polypeptide(L)'
;MEVAELLNRLESNQPEIVEESKKTFRETFLTTKESWLVNGLFDYYLQTNSTRSVEILVGVREPHDKHLFDRLSDALKGSTKLQALTLLGHIVRRHPAWIYKIAQHTLLKELLKLLKVEIDILPLMSALLILIILLPMIPALIGSYLQDIFEVFSRLAAWNTNNPNKNCRRIHYVASSGWIVCIISSLDMGCSHATFCIT
;
A
#
# COMPACT_ATOMS: atom_id res chain seq x y z
N MET A 1 2.95 27.78 -16.74
CA MET A 1 2.62 26.44 -17.29
C MET A 1 1.56 25.85 -16.39
N GLU A 2 0.41 25.50 -16.94
CA GLU A 2 -0.71 24.95 -16.17
C GLU A 2 -0.37 23.51 -15.77
N VAL A 3 -0.60 23.14 -14.52
CA VAL A 3 -0.26 21.80 -14.00
C VAL A 3 -0.98 20.71 -14.80
N ALA A 4 -2.20 21.01 -15.27
CA ALA A 4 -2.98 20.14 -16.15
C ALA A 4 -2.27 19.84 -17.47
N GLU A 5 -1.59 20.83 -18.06
CA GLU A 5 -0.80 20.65 -19.28
C GLU A 5 0.38 19.72 -19.02
N LEU A 6 1.10 19.93 -17.90
CA LEU A 6 2.22 19.07 -17.52
C LEU A 6 1.78 17.63 -17.23
N LEU A 7 0.63 17.44 -16.61
CA LEU A 7 0.01 16.12 -16.40
C LEU A 7 -0.34 15.46 -17.73
N ASN A 8 -0.94 16.19 -18.68
CA ASN A 8 -1.26 15.65 -20.01
C ASN A 8 -0.01 15.24 -20.79
N ARG A 9 1.10 15.98 -20.65
CA ARG A 9 2.39 15.62 -21.26
C ARG A 9 2.95 14.30 -20.72
N LEU A 10 2.58 13.88 -19.51
CA LEU A 10 2.94 12.56 -19.00
C LEU A 10 2.36 11.43 -19.82
N GLU A 11 1.29 11.62 -20.61
CA GLU A 11 0.70 10.57 -21.44
C GLU A 11 1.18 10.60 -22.90
N SER A 12 2.17 11.44 -23.20
CA SER A 12 2.76 11.50 -24.54
C SER A 12 3.38 10.16 -24.96
N ASN A 13 3.29 9.84 -26.26
CA ASN A 13 3.96 8.67 -26.84
C ASN A 13 5.47 8.89 -27.02
N GLN A 14 5.95 10.12 -26.85
CA GLN A 14 7.36 10.46 -26.99
C GLN A 14 8.07 10.37 -25.63
N PRO A 15 9.07 9.46 -25.47
CA PRO A 15 9.73 9.26 -24.18
C PRO A 15 10.50 10.50 -23.70
N GLU A 16 11.03 11.30 -24.63
CA GLU A 16 11.74 12.54 -24.31
C GLU A 16 10.84 13.57 -23.61
N ILE A 17 9.61 13.76 -24.12
CA ILE A 17 8.61 14.66 -23.50
C ILE A 17 8.23 14.17 -22.11
N VAL A 18 8.10 12.85 -21.93
CA VAL A 18 7.73 12.26 -20.64
C VAL A 18 8.83 12.47 -19.61
N GLU A 19 10.10 12.25 -19.98
CA GLU A 19 11.23 12.48 -19.08
C GLU A 19 11.44 13.97 -18.76
N GLU A 20 11.26 14.86 -19.72
CA GLU A 20 11.25 16.30 -19.49
C GLU A 20 10.14 16.70 -18.50
N SER A 21 8.94 16.12 -18.66
CA SER A 21 7.81 16.37 -17.77
C SER A 21 8.09 15.88 -16.35
N LYS A 22 8.62 14.65 -16.21
CA LYS A 22 9.06 14.11 -14.91
C LYS A 22 10.13 14.98 -14.25
N LYS A 23 11.12 15.46 -15.02
CA LYS A 23 12.14 16.39 -14.54
C LYS A 23 11.52 17.67 -14.00
N THR A 24 10.58 18.25 -14.75
CA THR A 24 9.87 19.47 -14.34
C THR A 24 9.06 19.26 -13.06
N PHE A 25 8.39 18.11 -12.91
CA PHE A 25 7.73 17.75 -11.64
C PHE A 25 8.72 17.71 -10.48
N ARG A 26 9.88 17.06 -10.66
CA ARG A 26 10.92 16.98 -9.62
C ARG A 26 11.40 18.38 -9.21
N GLU A 27 11.66 19.26 -10.17
CA GLU A 27 12.06 20.65 -9.91
C GLU A 27 10.96 21.45 -9.20
N THR A 28 9.70 21.23 -9.58
CA THR A 28 8.55 21.87 -8.93
C THR A 28 8.39 21.41 -7.48
N PHE A 29 8.60 20.12 -7.20
CA PHE A 29 8.59 19.57 -5.84
C PHE A 29 9.71 20.12 -4.94
N LEU A 30 10.85 20.52 -5.52
CA LEU A 30 11.93 21.18 -4.78
C LEU A 30 11.60 22.63 -4.41
N THR A 31 10.78 23.28 -5.23
CA THR A 31 10.44 24.71 -5.06
C THR A 31 9.18 24.90 -4.21
N THR A 32 8.22 23.98 -4.34
CA THR A 32 6.92 24.03 -3.65
C THR A 32 6.93 23.09 -2.45
N LYS A 33 6.44 23.57 -1.30
CA LYS A 33 6.22 22.74 -0.09
C LYS A 33 4.74 22.43 0.16
N GLU A 34 3.86 23.02 -0.65
CA GLU A 34 2.42 22.87 -0.55
C GLU A 34 1.93 21.50 -1.04
N SER A 35 0.80 21.04 -0.50
CA SER A 35 0.21 19.73 -0.80
C SER A 35 -0.48 19.64 -2.17
N TRP A 36 -0.78 20.77 -2.81
CA TRP A 36 -1.60 20.81 -4.02
C TRP A 36 -1.01 19.98 -5.18
N LEU A 37 0.31 19.90 -5.30
CA LEU A 37 0.96 19.16 -6.38
C LEU A 37 0.83 17.65 -6.19
N VAL A 38 1.01 17.18 -4.95
CA VAL A 38 0.76 15.77 -4.59
C VAL A 38 -0.71 15.43 -4.81
N ASN A 39 -1.62 16.30 -4.37
CA ASN A 39 -3.06 16.09 -4.54
C ASN A 39 -3.45 16.03 -6.01
N GLY A 40 -2.92 16.92 -6.85
CA GLY A 40 -3.16 16.91 -8.29
C GLY A 40 -2.66 15.64 -8.97
N LEU A 41 -1.45 15.18 -8.64
CA LEU A 41 -0.91 13.91 -9.17
C LEU A 41 -1.71 12.69 -8.67
N PHE A 42 -2.16 12.72 -7.42
CA PHE A 42 -2.99 11.66 -6.85
C PHE A 42 -4.35 11.59 -7.55
N ASP A 43 -5.02 12.74 -7.70
CA ASP A 43 -6.32 12.81 -8.37
C ASP A 43 -6.20 12.43 -9.85
N TYR A 44 -5.11 12.83 -10.50
CA TYR A 44 -4.79 12.38 -11.85
C TYR A 44 -4.63 10.87 -11.95
N TYR A 45 -3.92 10.24 -11.00
CA TYR A 45 -3.81 8.79 -10.93
C TYR A 45 -5.18 8.12 -10.75
N LEU A 46 -6.04 8.65 -9.86
CA LEU A 46 -7.38 8.08 -9.66
C LEU A 46 -8.22 8.12 -10.94
N GLN A 47 -8.00 9.09 -11.82
CA GLN A 47 -8.74 9.21 -13.08
C GLN A 47 -8.16 8.34 -14.20
N THR A 48 -6.83 8.18 -14.24
CA THR A 48 -6.13 7.61 -15.41
C THR A 48 -5.45 6.27 -15.17
N ASN A 49 -5.19 5.91 -13.91
CA ASN A 49 -4.29 4.82 -13.51
C ASN A 49 -2.89 4.91 -14.13
N SER A 50 -2.42 6.13 -14.45
CA SER A 50 -1.12 6.36 -15.11
C SER A 50 0.05 5.88 -14.27
N THR A 51 0.81 4.90 -14.77
CA THR A 51 2.03 4.39 -14.11
C THR A 51 3.15 5.43 -14.04
N ARG A 52 3.15 6.40 -14.96
CA ARG A 52 4.12 7.50 -15.01
C ARG A 52 3.89 8.49 -13.86
N SER A 53 2.64 8.72 -13.48
CA SER A 53 2.32 9.49 -12.27
C SER A 53 2.79 8.77 -11.00
N VAL A 54 2.67 7.43 -10.94
CA VAL A 54 3.16 6.61 -9.82
C VAL A 54 4.67 6.74 -9.67
N GLU A 55 5.43 6.74 -10.76
CA GLU A 55 6.88 6.94 -10.72
C GLU A 55 7.29 8.26 -10.06
N ILE A 56 6.53 9.32 -10.33
CA ILE A 56 6.75 10.63 -9.72
C ILE A 56 6.40 10.57 -8.22
N LEU A 57 5.23 10.01 -7.88
CA LEU A 57 4.76 9.88 -6.49
C LEU A 57 5.70 9.04 -5.62
N VAL A 58 6.34 8.01 -6.17
CA VAL A 58 7.35 7.21 -5.45
C VAL A 58 8.61 8.02 -5.14
N GLY A 59 8.97 8.96 -6.02
CA GLY A 59 10.16 9.80 -5.92
C GLY A 59 10.02 11.03 -5.03
N VAL A 60 8.86 11.26 -4.41
CA VAL A 60 8.65 12.42 -3.52
C VAL A 60 9.54 12.34 -2.29
N ARG A 61 9.73 13.49 -1.64
CA ARG A 61 10.53 13.64 -0.41
C ARG A 61 9.75 14.53 0.56
N GLU A 62 10.24 14.65 1.79
CA GLU A 62 9.65 15.60 2.75
C GLU A 62 9.56 17.01 2.16
N PRO A 63 8.42 17.72 2.36
CA PRO A 63 7.26 17.36 3.18
C PRO A 63 6.16 16.55 2.45
N HIS A 64 6.36 16.23 1.17
CA HIS A 64 5.36 15.67 0.26
C HIS A 64 5.00 14.21 0.52
N ASP A 65 5.91 13.46 1.15
CA ASP A 65 5.63 12.09 1.61
C ASP A 65 4.49 12.06 2.64
N LYS A 66 4.48 13.00 3.58
CA LYS A 66 3.37 13.17 4.54
C LYS A 66 2.06 13.51 3.84
N HIS A 67 2.07 14.48 2.92
CA HIS A 67 0.87 14.84 2.16
C HIS A 67 0.30 13.67 1.36
N LEU A 68 1.17 12.82 0.80
CA LEU A 68 0.75 11.61 0.11
C LEU A 68 0.12 10.59 1.07
N PHE A 69 0.69 10.42 2.26
CA PHE A 69 0.10 9.56 3.29
C PHE A 69 -1.26 10.06 3.79
N ASP A 70 -1.40 11.36 4.02
CA ASP A 70 -2.67 11.98 4.40
C ASP A 70 -3.74 11.71 3.33
N ARG A 71 -3.41 11.94 2.05
CA ARG A 71 -4.32 11.72 0.92
C ARG A 71 -4.72 10.25 0.76
N LEU A 72 -3.76 9.33 0.91
CA LEU A 72 -4.03 7.89 0.92
C LEU A 72 -4.96 7.51 2.08
N SER A 73 -4.71 8.05 3.27
CA SER A 73 -5.49 7.75 4.48
C SER A 73 -6.95 8.16 4.32
N ASP A 74 -7.22 9.28 3.66
CA ASP A 74 -8.58 9.73 3.37
C ASP A 74 -9.23 8.86 2.28
N ALA A 75 -8.49 8.52 1.23
CA ALA A 75 -9.00 7.69 0.13
C ALA A 75 -9.39 6.27 0.59
N LEU A 76 -8.70 5.69 1.59
CA LEU A 76 -9.06 4.39 2.17
C LEU A 76 -10.44 4.40 2.86
N LYS A 77 -10.91 5.55 3.32
CA LYS A 77 -12.22 5.73 3.97
C LYS A 77 -13.36 5.90 2.95
N GLY A 78 -13.03 6.28 1.72
CA GLY A 78 -13.98 6.62 0.67
C GLY A 78 -14.27 5.49 -0.33
N SER A 79 -14.89 5.85 -1.44
CA SER A 79 -15.21 4.95 -2.56
C SER A 79 -14.00 4.62 -3.43
N THR A 80 -12.94 5.44 -3.40
CA THR A 80 -11.70 5.26 -4.18
C THR A 80 -10.68 4.34 -3.50
N LYS A 81 -11.07 3.65 -2.42
CA LYS A 81 -10.20 2.82 -1.59
C LYS A 81 -9.39 1.79 -2.39
N LEU A 82 -9.99 1.15 -3.40
CA LEU A 82 -9.30 0.11 -4.19
C LEU A 82 -8.16 0.71 -5.03
N GLN A 83 -8.40 1.88 -5.63
CA GLN A 83 -7.39 2.59 -6.41
C GLN A 83 -6.28 3.11 -5.50
N ALA A 84 -6.64 3.64 -4.33
CA ALA A 84 -5.67 4.06 -3.32
C ALA A 84 -4.80 2.89 -2.81
N LEU A 85 -5.40 1.71 -2.56
CA LEU A 85 -4.67 0.49 -2.22
C LEU A 85 -3.77 0.04 -3.37
N THR A 86 -4.23 0.14 -4.62
CA THR A 86 -3.42 -0.22 -5.78
C THR A 86 -2.20 0.69 -5.90
N LEU A 87 -2.39 2.01 -5.76
CA LEU A 87 -1.31 2.99 -5.70
C LEU A 87 -0.33 2.70 -4.56
N LEU A 88 -0.83 2.53 -3.34
CA LEU A 88 -0.01 2.22 -2.17
C LEU A 88 0.76 0.91 -2.38
N GLY A 89 0.13 -0.10 -2.96
CA GLY A 89 0.75 -1.36 -3.37
C GLY A 89 1.88 -1.19 -4.39
N HIS A 90 1.77 -0.27 -5.34
CA HIS A 90 2.88 0.09 -6.23
C HIS A 90 4.01 0.81 -5.50
N ILE A 91 3.68 1.69 -4.55
CA ILE A 91 4.66 2.45 -3.77
C ILE A 91 5.45 1.52 -2.85
N VAL A 92 4.79 0.71 -2.02
CA VAL A 92 5.47 -0.15 -1.02
C VAL A 92 6.39 -1.18 -1.69
N ARG A 93 6.01 -1.72 -2.84
CA ARG A 93 6.83 -2.68 -3.61
C ARG A 93 8.12 -2.08 -4.17
N ARG A 94 8.18 -0.76 -4.33
CA ARG A 94 9.39 -0.06 -4.78
C ARG A 94 10.29 0.36 -3.62
N HIS A 95 9.89 0.10 -2.38
CA HIS A 95 10.65 0.39 -1.16
C HIS A 95 11.29 1.80 -1.14
N PRO A 96 10.51 2.89 -1.35
CA PRO A 96 11.09 4.21 -1.35
C PRO A 96 11.64 4.54 0.05
N ALA A 97 12.71 5.34 0.10
CA ALA A 97 13.43 5.62 1.33
C ALA A 97 12.56 6.20 2.45
N TRP A 98 11.44 6.85 2.14
CA TRP A 98 10.51 7.44 3.12
C TRP A 98 9.41 6.47 3.62
N ILE A 99 9.30 5.26 3.06
CA ILE A 99 8.16 4.37 3.34
C ILE A 99 8.11 3.91 4.80
N TYR A 100 9.24 3.78 5.48
CA TYR A 100 9.30 3.35 6.89
C TYR A 100 8.51 4.28 7.82
N LYS A 101 8.29 5.54 7.42
CA LYS A 101 7.51 6.53 8.19
C LYS A 101 6.02 6.19 8.27
N ILE A 102 5.51 5.33 7.38
CA ILE A 102 4.11 4.88 7.39
C ILE A 102 3.72 4.27 8.75
N ALA A 103 4.68 3.68 9.46
CA ALA A 103 4.50 3.08 10.78
C ALA A 103 4.02 4.07 11.86
N GLN A 104 4.48 5.31 11.74
CA GLN A 104 4.14 6.40 12.66
C GLN A 104 2.96 7.22 12.14
N HIS A 105 2.54 6.99 10.88
CA HIS A 105 1.41 7.64 10.26
C HIS A 105 0.09 6.97 10.63
N THR A 106 -1.00 7.74 10.61
CA THR A 106 -2.37 7.22 10.76
C THR A 106 -2.78 6.26 9.65
N LEU A 107 -2.06 6.27 8.52
CA LEU A 107 -2.36 5.45 7.34
C LEU A 107 -2.29 3.94 7.66
N LEU A 108 -1.32 3.52 8.48
CA LEU A 108 -1.22 2.13 8.91
C LEU A 108 -2.44 1.72 9.76
N LYS A 109 -2.91 2.61 10.64
CA LYS A 109 -4.12 2.37 11.46
C LYS A 109 -5.36 2.22 10.58
N GLU A 110 -5.53 3.07 9.57
CA GLU A 110 -6.64 2.96 8.63
C GLU A 110 -6.56 1.69 7.77
N LEU A 111 -5.36 1.27 7.37
CA LEU A 111 -5.15 0.01 6.67
C LEU A 111 -5.55 -1.20 7.53
N LEU A 112 -5.13 -1.24 8.79
CA LEU A 112 -5.49 -2.31 9.73
C LEU A 112 -7.00 -2.30 10.01
N LYS A 113 -7.60 -1.12 10.19
CA LYS A 113 -9.06 -0.99 10.35
C LYS A 113 -9.81 -1.52 9.14
N LEU A 114 -9.38 -1.17 7.92
CA LEU A 114 -9.94 -1.70 6.68
C LEU A 114 -9.88 -3.24 6.69
N LEU A 115 -8.72 -3.82 7.01
CA LEU A 115 -8.56 -5.28 7.10
C LEU A 115 -9.46 -5.98 8.14
N LYS A 116 -9.95 -5.26 9.16
CA LYS A 116 -10.88 -5.79 10.16
C LYS A 116 -12.35 -5.72 9.76
N VAL A 117 -12.73 -4.82 8.85
CA VAL A 117 -14.15 -4.58 8.52
C VAL A 117 -14.49 -4.88 7.06
N GLU A 118 -13.51 -4.84 6.16
CA GLU A 118 -13.75 -4.93 4.72
C GLU A 118 -14.28 -6.31 4.33
N ILE A 119 -15.33 -6.30 3.51
CA ILE A 119 -16.07 -7.51 3.09
C ILE A 119 -15.68 -7.86 1.65
N ASP A 120 -15.39 -6.84 0.84
CA ASP A 120 -15.02 -7.01 -0.55
C ASP A 120 -13.64 -7.66 -0.67
N ILE A 121 -13.58 -8.75 -1.44
CA ILE A 121 -12.37 -9.58 -1.58
C ILE A 121 -11.22 -8.77 -2.19
N LEU A 122 -11.48 -7.93 -3.19
CA LEU A 122 -10.44 -7.21 -3.91
C LEU A 122 -9.69 -6.18 -3.03
N PRO A 123 -10.37 -5.23 -2.35
CA PRO A 123 -9.71 -4.33 -1.41
C PRO A 123 -9.08 -5.08 -0.23
N LEU A 124 -9.74 -6.13 0.29
CA LEU A 124 -9.22 -6.92 1.40
C LEU A 124 -7.88 -7.59 1.05
N MET A 125 -7.81 -8.27 -0.09
CA MET A 125 -6.58 -8.93 -0.56
C MET A 125 -5.48 -7.92 -0.88
N SER A 126 -5.84 -6.78 -1.47
CA SER A 126 -4.88 -5.72 -1.78
C SER A 126 -4.26 -5.13 -0.51
N ALA A 127 -5.09 -4.84 0.50
CA ALA A 127 -4.64 -4.35 1.80
C ALA A 127 -3.79 -5.39 2.54
N LEU A 128 -4.12 -6.67 2.44
CA LEU A 128 -3.39 -7.75 3.10
C LEU A 128 -1.98 -7.89 2.52
N LEU A 129 -1.85 -7.85 1.19
CA LEU A 129 -0.54 -7.87 0.53
C LEU A 129 0.32 -6.69 0.94
N ILE A 130 -0.26 -5.48 1.05
CA ILE A 130 0.44 -4.30 1.54
C ILE A 130 0.92 -4.51 2.97
N LEU A 131 0.06 -5.01 3.87
CA LEU A 131 0.45 -5.31 5.25
C LEU A 131 1.62 -6.29 5.30
N ILE A 132 1.58 -7.37 4.54
CA ILE A 132 2.65 -8.38 4.47
C ILE A 132 3.98 -7.75 4.02
N ILE A 133 3.94 -6.85 3.03
CA ILE A 133 5.14 -6.14 2.55
C ILE A 133 5.66 -5.14 3.59
N LEU A 134 4.78 -4.51 4.37
CA LEU A 134 5.13 -3.52 5.39
C LEU A 134 5.71 -4.14 6.67
N LEU A 135 5.22 -5.32 7.09
CA LEU A 135 5.68 -6.02 8.30
C LEU A 135 7.21 -6.11 8.43
N PRO A 136 7.96 -6.63 7.43
CA PRO A 136 9.42 -6.76 7.55
C PRO A 136 10.14 -5.40 7.56
N MET A 137 9.52 -4.32 7.09
CA MET A 137 10.16 -3.00 7.05
C MET A 137 10.13 -2.27 8.40
N ILE A 138 9.31 -2.72 9.35
CA ILE A 138 9.06 -1.96 10.58
C ILE A 138 9.08 -2.86 11.83
N PRO A 139 10.10 -3.73 12.01
CA PRO A 139 10.10 -4.73 13.09
C PRO A 139 9.97 -4.11 14.49
N ALA A 140 10.59 -2.95 14.72
CA ALA A 140 10.60 -2.28 16.02
C ALA A 140 9.25 -1.67 16.44
N LEU A 141 8.34 -1.38 15.49
CA LEU A 141 7.04 -0.74 15.80
C LEU A 141 5.88 -1.74 15.75
N ILE A 142 6.14 -3.01 15.36
CA ILE A 142 5.13 -4.07 15.36
C ILE A 142 4.49 -4.21 16.74
N GLY A 143 5.25 -4.06 17.83
CA GLY A 143 4.73 -4.23 19.19
C GLY A 143 3.47 -3.40 19.48
N SER A 144 3.36 -2.19 18.94
CA SER A 144 2.17 -1.33 19.13
C SER A 144 0.96 -1.76 18.30
N TYR A 145 1.17 -2.51 17.22
CA TYR A 145 0.14 -2.95 16.28
C TYR A 145 -0.11 -4.46 16.32
N LEU A 146 0.64 -5.20 17.14
CA LEU A 146 0.67 -6.66 17.14
C LEU A 146 -0.69 -7.27 17.49
N GLN A 147 -1.41 -6.66 18.43
CA GLN A 147 -2.79 -7.07 18.74
C GLN A 147 -3.72 -6.86 17.54
N ASP A 148 -3.64 -5.71 16.86
CA ASP A 148 -4.46 -5.41 15.69
C ASP A 148 -4.14 -6.36 14.53
N ILE A 149 -2.86 -6.67 14.33
CA ILE A 149 -2.38 -7.60 13.31
C ILE A 149 -2.90 -9.01 13.58
N PHE A 150 -2.83 -9.49 14.83
CA PHE A 150 -3.39 -10.80 15.18
C PHE A 150 -4.89 -10.86 14.97
N GLU A 151 -5.63 -9.83 15.35
CA GLU A 151 -7.07 -9.77 15.12
C GLU A 151 -7.41 -9.85 13.62
N VAL A 152 -6.66 -9.15 12.77
CA VAL A 152 -6.79 -9.24 11.31
C VAL A 152 -6.58 -10.67 10.83
N PHE A 153 -5.49 -11.33 11.23
CA PHE A 153 -5.21 -12.70 10.79
C PHE A 153 -6.23 -13.71 11.33
N SER A 154 -6.68 -13.57 12.58
CA SER A 154 -7.73 -14.40 13.17
C SER A 154 -9.06 -14.26 12.41
N ARG A 155 -9.44 -13.02 12.05
CA ARG A 155 -10.63 -12.77 11.23
C ARG A 155 -10.53 -13.45 9.87
N LEU A 156 -9.39 -13.30 9.20
CA LEU A 156 -9.16 -13.90 7.88
C LEU A 156 -9.19 -15.44 7.92
N ALA A 157 -8.62 -16.04 8.98
CA ALA A 157 -8.70 -17.48 9.19
C ALA A 157 -10.15 -17.95 9.38
N ALA A 158 -10.94 -17.24 10.20
CA ALA A 158 -12.36 -17.55 10.43
C ALA A 158 -13.22 -17.36 9.17
N TRP A 159 -12.90 -16.38 8.32
CA TRP A 159 -13.58 -16.16 7.05
C TRP A 159 -13.35 -17.32 6.06
N ASN A 160 -12.19 -17.97 6.14
CA ASN A 160 -11.89 -19.16 5.33
C ASN A 160 -12.65 -20.42 5.82
N THR A 161 -12.91 -20.55 7.12
CA THR A 161 -13.56 -21.75 7.71
C THR A 161 -15.09 -21.73 7.66
N ASN A 162 -15.73 -20.57 7.61
CA ASN A 162 -17.19 -20.43 7.69
C ASN A 162 -17.94 -20.53 6.34
N ASN A 163 -17.31 -21.01 5.26
CA ASN A 163 -18.00 -21.30 4.00
C ASN A 163 -18.47 -22.78 3.98
N PRO A 164 -19.77 -23.07 4.22
CA PRO A 164 -20.28 -24.45 4.37
C PRO A 164 -20.24 -25.28 3.07
N ASN A 165 -19.88 -24.67 1.94
CA ASN A 165 -19.77 -25.31 0.64
C ASN A 165 -18.41 -24.99 0.02
N LYS A 166 -17.35 -25.72 0.42
CA LYS A 166 -16.25 -26.15 -0.46
C LYS A 166 -15.19 -26.94 0.30
N ASN A 167 -15.01 -28.19 -0.16
CA ASN A 167 -13.73 -28.89 -0.16
C ASN A 167 -12.58 -27.90 -0.36
N CYS A 168 -11.68 -27.90 0.61
CA CYS A 168 -10.42 -27.18 0.65
C CYS A 168 -9.79 -27.05 -0.76
N ARG A 169 -10.10 -25.96 -1.47
CA ARG A 169 -9.17 -25.41 -2.46
C ARG A 169 -8.13 -24.70 -1.64
N ARG A 170 -7.20 -25.51 -1.15
CA ARG A 170 -5.90 -25.13 -0.62
C ARG A 170 -5.42 -23.94 -1.45
N ILE A 171 -5.38 -22.75 -0.84
CA ILE A 171 -4.77 -21.59 -1.47
C ILE A 171 -3.28 -21.93 -1.48
N HIS A 172 -2.82 -22.60 -2.56
CA HIS A 172 -1.41 -22.68 -2.90
C HIS A 172 -0.98 -21.26 -3.25
N TYR A 173 -0.66 -20.46 -2.25
CA TYR A 173 0.10 -19.25 -2.45
C TYR A 173 1.49 -19.67 -2.92
N VAL A 174 1.72 -19.57 -4.21
CA VAL A 174 3.06 -19.57 -4.79
C VAL A 174 3.73 -18.26 -4.34
N ALA A 175 4.44 -18.31 -3.22
CA ALA A 175 5.28 -17.21 -2.75
C ALA A 175 6.73 -17.71 -2.66
N SER A 176 7.51 -17.40 -3.69
CA SER A 176 8.91 -17.79 -3.88
C SER A 176 9.88 -17.01 -2.96
N SER A 177 9.50 -16.76 -1.70
CA SER A 177 10.33 -15.99 -0.77
C SER A 177 10.03 -16.43 0.67
N GLY A 178 10.99 -17.13 1.27
CA GLY A 178 10.85 -17.97 2.48
C GLY A 178 10.38 -17.31 3.79
N TRP A 179 10.03 -16.02 3.80
CA TRP A 179 9.53 -15.32 4.98
C TRP A 179 8.01 -15.38 5.14
N ILE A 180 7.27 -15.44 4.02
CA ILE A 180 5.80 -15.54 4.02
C ILE A 180 5.34 -16.92 4.54
N VAL A 181 6.16 -17.96 4.34
CA VAL A 181 5.88 -19.32 4.79
C VAL A 181 5.81 -19.40 6.32
N CYS A 182 6.63 -18.65 7.07
CA CYS A 182 6.62 -18.76 8.53
C CYS A 182 5.31 -18.25 9.16
N ILE A 183 4.80 -17.10 8.72
CA ILE A 183 3.54 -16.55 9.26
C ILE A 183 2.35 -17.44 8.86
N ILE A 184 2.33 -17.94 7.63
CA ILE A 184 1.21 -18.77 7.14
C ILE A 184 1.26 -20.20 7.71
N SER A 185 2.45 -20.80 7.88
CA SER A 185 2.60 -22.11 8.51
C SER A 185 2.18 -22.10 9.99
N SER A 186 2.34 -20.99 10.71
CA SER A 186 1.80 -20.84 12.07
C SER A 186 0.27 -20.73 12.11
N LEU A 187 -0.38 -20.31 11.01
CA LEU A 187 -1.84 -20.23 10.90
C LEU A 187 -2.50 -21.55 10.46
N ASP A 188 -1.76 -22.44 9.80
CA ASP A 188 -2.25 -23.77 9.35
C ASP A 188 -2.07 -24.86 10.43
N MET A 189 -1.25 -24.62 11.46
CA MET A 189 -1.08 -25.54 12.59
C MET A 189 -1.93 -25.10 13.79
N GLY A 190 -3.21 -25.49 13.77
CA GLY A 190 -3.97 -25.62 15.00
C GLY A 190 -3.39 -26.74 15.87
N CYS A 191 -2.30 -26.47 16.61
CA CYS A 191 -1.83 -27.31 17.71
C CYS A 191 -0.69 -26.63 18.52
N SER A 192 -1.08 -26.06 19.67
CA SER A 192 -0.35 -25.94 20.95
C SER A 192 1.07 -25.34 21.07
N HIS A 193 1.88 -25.09 20.05
CA HIS A 193 3.20 -24.45 20.24
C HIS A 193 3.52 -23.47 19.10
N ALA A 194 3.23 -22.19 19.31
CA ALA A 194 3.69 -21.12 18.43
C ALA A 194 5.13 -20.74 18.82
N THR A 195 6.13 -21.35 18.16
CA THR A 195 7.51 -20.86 18.23
C THR A 195 7.67 -19.79 17.15
N PHE A 196 7.69 -18.52 17.55
CA PHE A 196 8.09 -17.41 16.69
C PHE A 196 9.60 -17.54 16.40
N CYS A 197 9.96 -18.11 15.25
CA CYS A 197 11.33 -17.99 14.75
C CYS A 197 11.48 -16.61 14.09
N ILE A 198 12.00 -15.66 14.86
CA ILE A 198 12.63 -14.45 14.32
C ILE A 198 14.11 -14.80 14.18
N THR A 199 14.58 -14.94 12.94
CA THR A 199 16.02 -14.97 12.63
C THR A 199 16.37 -13.70 11.89
#